data_AF-A0A950DM46-F1
#
_entry.id   AF-A0A950DM46-F1
#
_cell.length_a   1.000
_cell.length_b   1.000
_cell.length_c   1.000
_cell.angle_alpha   90.00
_cell.angle_beta   90.00
_cell.angle_gamma   90.00
#
_symmetry.space_group_name_H-M   'P 1'
#
loop_
_entity.id
_entity.type
_entity.pdbx_description
1 polymer ?
#
loop_
_entity_poly.entity_id
_entity_poly.type
_entity_poly.pdbx_seq_one_letter_code
_entity_poly.pdbx_strand_id
1 'polypeptide(L)'
;EVVGEHTRFIRTAFAEIQTEQKKAHSRQRRIFLIAIGVLAVIGIAIGGYAYHLQIQARHQREIARNLFYAMKSVDVEIAEAERQALNSGDKQAGLAAVNKYEARRKAIQTNYDQFLATLRIYDPKTTEQHRLILRVARIFGEGELDMPADFESEVVRYIKYWQSTGRYARDIRSAQQQGLTRTIPEALLNHGLPVQFFYLAMQESDFDPYRSGPITRKGYAKGMWQFIPETGVKYGLHLGPLVDLPRPDPADERDHAGKATDAATRYIQMLYSTDAQASGMLVMACYNWGEDQVLPLVRSMPLNPGERNFWRLLADHRSQIPKETYDYVFYIVSAAVIGENPRLFGFDFDNPLDYSR
;
A
#
# COMPACT_ATOMS: atom_id res chain seq x y z
N GLU A 1 -72.35 -63.93 33.63
CA GLU A 1 -71.23 -63.08 34.11
C GLU A 1 -70.09 -62.84 33.10
N VAL A 2 -70.26 -63.15 31.80
CA VAL A 2 -69.14 -63.19 30.83
C VAL A 2 -68.73 -61.82 30.24
N VAL A 3 -69.52 -60.76 30.44
CA VAL A 3 -69.28 -59.43 29.82
C VAL A 3 -68.31 -58.55 30.63
N GLY A 4 -68.12 -58.84 31.91
CA GLY A 4 -67.28 -58.04 32.82
C GLY A 4 -65.76 -58.32 32.71
N GLU A 5 -65.37 -59.55 32.40
CA GLU A 5 -63.95 -59.92 32.28
C GLU A 5 -63.32 -59.39 30.99
N HIS A 6 -64.03 -59.49 29.87
CA HIS A 6 -63.50 -59.05 28.57
C HIS A 6 -63.26 -57.53 28.54
N THR A 7 -64.16 -56.76 29.15
CA THR A 7 -64.04 -55.31 29.29
C THR A 7 -62.90 -54.90 30.23
N ARG A 8 -62.67 -55.65 31.32
CA ARG A 8 -61.48 -55.45 32.17
C ARG A 8 -60.20 -55.75 31.41
N PHE A 9 -60.16 -56.85 30.67
CA PHE A 9 -58.98 -57.26 29.89
C PHE A 9 -58.59 -56.20 28.85
N ILE A 10 -59.57 -55.64 28.13
CA ILE A 10 -59.35 -54.55 27.17
C ILE A 10 -58.84 -53.29 27.88
N ARG A 11 -59.38 -52.93 29.06
CA ARG A 11 -58.88 -51.78 29.85
C ARG A 11 -57.46 -51.98 30.34
N THR A 12 -57.10 -53.19 30.81
CA THR A 12 -55.74 -53.49 31.26
C THR A 12 -54.76 -53.44 30.10
N ALA A 13 -55.11 -54.05 28.96
CA ALA A 13 -54.30 -53.98 27.74
C ALA A 13 -54.14 -52.54 27.21
N PHE A 14 -55.21 -51.72 27.24
CA PHE A 14 -55.13 -50.31 26.84
C PHE A 14 -54.26 -49.48 27.80
N ALA A 15 -54.34 -49.74 29.10
CA ALA A 15 -53.50 -49.09 30.10
C ALA A 15 -52.02 -49.48 29.97
N GLU A 16 -51.76 -50.73 29.60
CA GLU A 16 -50.42 -51.26 29.33
C GLU A 16 -49.84 -50.65 28.05
N ILE A 17 -50.61 -50.57 26.97
CA ILE A 17 -50.22 -49.89 25.72
C ILE A 17 -49.99 -48.38 25.96
N GLN A 18 -50.83 -47.70 26.75
CA GLN A 18 -50.64 -46.29 27.08
C GLN A 18 -49.38 -46.04 27.92
N THR A 19 -49.04 -46.96 28.83
CA THR A 19 -47.82 -46.85 29.65
C THR A 19 -46.56 -47.14 28.84
N GLU A 20 -46.60 -48.12 27.93
CA GLU A 20 -45.55 -48.38 26.92
C GLU A 20 -45.32 -47.16 26.01
N GLN A 21 -46.39 -46.57 25.47
CA GLN A 21 -46.31 -45.38 24.62
C GLN A 21 -45.72 -44.17 25.36
N LYS A 22 -46.13 -43.93 26.62
CA LYS A 22 -45.55 -42.86 27.46
C LYS A 22 -44.07 -43.09 27.74
N LYS A 23 -43.64 -44.33 27.99
CA LYS A 23 -42.22 -44.70 28.17
C LYS A 23 -41.42 -44.52 26.87
N ALA A 24 -41.98 -44.91 25.72
CA ALA A 24 -41.35 -44.71 24.42
C ALA A 24 -41.17 -43.21 24.08
N HIS A 25 -42.20 -42.40 24.33
CA HIS A 25 -42.15 -40.96 24.10
C HIS A 25 -41.19 -40.24 25.07
N SER A 26 -41.14 -40.66 26.35
CA SER A 26 -40.16 -40.10 27.30
C SER A 26 -38.72 -40.48 26.94
N ARG A 27 -38.49 -41.71 26.45
CA ARG A 27 -37.20 -42.17 25.93
C ARG A 27 -36.78 -41.38 24.69
N GLN A 28 -37.69 -41.15 23.74
CA GLN A 28 -37.45 -40.29 22.57
C GLN A 28 -37.13 -38.85 22.97
N ARG A 29 -37.89 -38.24 23.90
CA ARG A 29 -37.57 -36.90 24.45
C ARG A 29 -36.19 -36.85 25.10
N ARG A 30 -35.81 -37.89 25.85
CA ARG A 30 -34.50 -37.96 26.52
C ARG A 30 -33.37 -38.07 25.51
N ILE A 31 -33.53 -38.89 24.47
CA ILE A 31 -32.57 -38.99 23.36
C ILE A 31 -32.45 -37.65 22.63
N PHE A 32 -33.56 -36.98 22.36
CA PHE A 32 -33.57 -35.67 21.70
C PHE A 32 -32.87 -34.58 22.54
N LEU A 33 -33.13 -34.53 23.86
CA LEU A 33 -32.45 -33.62 24.77
C LEU A 33 -30.95 -33.89 24.87
N ILE A 34 -30.54 -35.17 24.87
CA ILE A 34 -29.12 -35.55 24.82
C ILE A 34 -28.51 -35.10 23.49
N ALA A 35 -29.19 -35.31 22.36
CA ALA A 35 -28.71 -34.88 21.05
C ALA A 35 -28.54 -33.35 20.97
N ILE A 36 -29.50 -32.57 21.51
CA ILE A 36 -29.37 -31.12 21.63
C ILE A 36 -28.18 -30.74 22.52
N GLY A 37 -28.01 -31.41 23.67
CA GLY A 37 -26.89 -31.17 24.57
C GLY A 37 -25.53 -31.43 23.90
N VAL A 38 -25.43 -32.52 23.14
CA VAL A 38 -24.22 -32.85 22.36
C VAL A 38 -23.95 -31.79 21.30
N LEU A 39 -24.97 -31.36 20.55
CA LEU A 39 -24.83 -30.29 19.55
C LEU A 39 -24.41 -28.97 20.17
N ALA A 40 -24.95 -28.61 21.34
CA ALA A 40 -24.55 -27.42 22.08
C ALA A 40 -23.08 -27.47 22.51
N VAL A 41 -22.61 -28.61 23.02
CA VAL A 41 -21.20 -28.80 23.40
C VAL A 41 -20.28 -28.71 22.19
N ILE A 42 -20.66 -29.33 21.06
CA ILE A 42 -19.90 -29.22 19.79
C ILE A 42 -19.85 -27.75 19.33
N GLY A 43 -20.98 -27.03 19.38
CA GLY A 43 -21.04 -25.62 19.02
C GLY A 43 -20.13 -24.74 19.89
N ILE A 44 -20.11 -24.98 21.21
CA ILE A 44 -19.19 -24.30 22.14
C ILE A 44 -17.74 -24.65 21.84
N ALA A 45 -17.42 -25.91 21.54
CA ALA A 45 -16.06 -26.33 21.20
C ALA A 45 -15.57 -25.69 19.89
N ILE A 46 -16.41 -25.68 18.84
CA ILE A 46 -16.12 -25.01 17.56
C ILE A 46 -15.96 -23.50 17.78
N GLY A 47 -16.88 -22.87 18.52
CA GLY A 47 -16.83 -21.44 18.84
C GLY A 47 -15.57 -21.08 19.65
N GLY A 48 -15.22 -21.89 20.65
CA GLY A 48 -14.01 -21.73 21.45
C GLY A 48 -12.73 -21.91 20.63
N TYR A 49 -12.70 -22.89 19.74
CA TYR A 49 -11.58 -23.10 18.81
C TYR A 49 -11.44 -21.94 17.82
N ALA A 50 -12.53 -21.48 17.22
CA ALA A 50 -12.54 -20.32 16.32
C ALA A 50 -12.10 -19.03 17.05
N TYR A 51 -12.54 -18.83 18.29
CA TYR A 51 -12.12 -17.71 19.13
C TYR A 51 -10.62 -17.77 19.45
N HIS A 52 -10.09 -18.95 19.78
CA HIS A 52 -8.66 -19.16 20.01
C HIS A 52 -7.84 -18.86 18.75
N LEU A 53 -8.26 -19.36 17.59
CA LEU A 53 -7.63 -19.04 16.30
C LEU A 53 -7.65 -17.53 16.02
N GLN A 54 -8.75 -16.85 16.32
CA GLN A 54 -8.87 -15.40 16.14
C GLN A 54 -7.94 -14.62 17.10
N ILE A 55 -7.74 -15.10 18.32
CA ILE A 55 -6.76 -14.53 19.25
C ILE A 55 -5.34 -14.72 18.71
N GLN A 56 -4.99 -15.94 18.28
CA GLN A 56 -3.67 -16.21 17.71
C GLN A 56 -3.39 -15.34 16.48
N ALA A 57 -4.37 -15.22 15.57
CA ALA A 57 -4.24 -14.36 14.39
C ALA A 57 -4.07 -12.87 14.77
N ARG A 58 -4.80 -12.39 15.78
CA ARG A 58 -4.63 -11.01 16.30
C ARG A 58 -3.23 -10.79 16.87
N HIS A 59 -2.76 -11.72 17.69
CA HIS A 59 -1.42 -11.63 18.29
C HIS A 59 -0.32 -11.67 17.23
N GLN A 60 -0.43 -12.53 16.23
CA GLN A 60 0.54 -12.57 15.14
C GLN A 60 0.53 -11.26 14.33
N ARG A 61 -0.65 -10.72 13.99
CA ARG A 61 -0.75 -9.41 13.31
C ARG A 61 -0.10 -8.29 14.10
N GLU A 62 -0.23 -8.30 15.42
CA GLU A 62 0.40 -7.30 16.29
C GLU A 62 1.93 -7.41 16.26
N ILE A 63 2.51 -8.62 16.29
CA ILE A 63 3.96 -8.82 16.14
C ILE A 63 4.44 -8.27 14.80
N ALA A 64 3.75 -8.58 13.70
CA ALA A 64 4.11 -8.08 12.39
C ALA A 64 4.04 -6.55 12.30
N ARG A 65 2.99 -5.95 12.85
CA ARG A 65 2.86 -4.49 12.96
C ARG A 65 4.04 -3.90 13.71
N ASN A 66 4.41 -4.47 14.85
CA ASN A 66 5.54 -4.00 15.65
C ASN A 66 6.87 -4.14 14.91
N LEU A 67 7.08 -5.21 14.13
CA LEU A 67 8.25 -5.38 13.27
C LEU A 67 8.29 -4.32 12.16
N PHE A 68 7.16 -4.05 11.52
CA PHE A 68 7.05 -2.99 10.51
C PHE A 68 7.37 -1.62 11.11
N TYR A 69 6.83 -1.30 12.29
CA TYR A 69 7.13 -0.03 12.98
C TYR A 69 8.58 0.06 13.44
N ALA A 70 9.18 -1.05 13.88
CA ALA A 70 10.60 -1.11 14.18
C ALA A 70 11.46 -0.84 12.94
N MET A 71 11.11 -1.41 11.78
CA MET A 71 11.77 -1.14 10.51
C MET A 71 11.69 0.35 10.16
N LYS A 72 10.49 0.96 10.29
CA LYS A 72 10.29 2.39 10.05
C LYS A 72 11.07 3.29 10.99
N SER A 73 11.19 2.91 12.26
CA SER A 73 12.02 3.65 13.22
C SER A 73 13.48 3.63 12.82
N VAL A 74 13.98 2.52 12.27
CA VAL A 74 15.36 2.44 11.76
C VAL A 74 15.54 3.28 10.50
N ASP A 75 14.53 3.38 9.62
CA ASP A 75 14.58 4.30 8.46
C ASP A 75 14.81 5.75 8.90
N VAL A 76 14.18 6.18 9.99
CA VAL A 76 14.40 7.51 10.58
C VAL A 76 15.82 7.66 11.12
N GLU A 77 16.34 6.65 11.82
CA GLU A 77 17.74 6.63 12.32
C GLU A 77 18.76 6.75 11.17
N ILE A 78 18.50 6.10 10.03
CA ILE A 78 19.33 6.20 8.82
C ILE A 78 19.32 7.63 8.29
N ALA A 79 18.13 8.21 8.09
CA ALA A 79 18.00 9.58 7.57
C ALA A 79 18.67 10.61 8.49
N GLU A 80 18.58 10.44 9.81
CA GLU A 80 19.30 11.28 10.78
C GLU A 80 20.81 11.12 10.68
N ALA A 81 21.31 9.88 10.58
CA ALA A 81 22.74 9.59 10.43
C ALA A 81 23.31 10.18 9.14
N GLU A 82 22.58 10.10 8.03
CA GLU A 82 22.96 10.72 6.75
C GLU A 82 23.06 12.25 6.87
N ARG A 83 22.08 12.90 7.49
CA ARG A 83 22.13 14.36 7.73
C ARG A 83 23.31 14.75 8.61
N GLN A 84 23.57 13.97 9.67
CA GLN A 84 24.71 14.22 10.54
C GLN A 84 26.04 14.05 9.78
N ALA A 85 26.16 13.03 8.92
CA ALA A 85 27.33 12.81 8.08
C ALA A 85 27.59 13.97 7.10
N LEU A 86 26.52 14.54 6.53
CA LEU A 86 26.59 15.70 5.65
C LEU A 86 27.02 16.96 6.41
N ASN A 87 26.56 17.13 7.66
CA ASN A 87 26.81 18.33 8.47
C ASN A 87 28.14 18.32 9.24
N SER A 88 28.64 17.14 9.65
CA SER A 88 29.81 17.03 10.54
C SER A 88 31.16 17.11 9.81
N GLY A 89 31.18 16.94 8.48
CA GLY A 89 32.41 16.84 7.67
C GLY A 89 33.20 15.54 7.87
N ASP A 90 32.91 14.76 8.91
CA ASP A 90 33.45 13.42 9.15
C ASP A 90 32.62 12.37 8.41
N LYS A 91 32.93 12.24 7.11
CA LYS A 91 32.29 11.27 6.22
C LYS A 91 32.46 9.83 6.71
N GLN A 92 33.52 9.52 7.45
CA GLN A 92 33.84 8.14 7.81
C GLN A 92 33.03 7.66 9.02
N ALA A 93 32.89 8.49 10.05
CA ALA A 93 32.02 8.18 11.19
C ALA A 93 30.55 8.13 10.77
N GLY A 94 30.13 9.07 9.91
CA GLY A 94 28.78 9.10 9.33
C GLY A 94 28.45 7.85 8.52
N LEU A 95 29.36 7.45 7.61
CA LEU A 95 29.17 6.25 6.79
C LEU A 95 29.14 4.97 7.63
N ALA A 96 29.94 4.88 8.69
CA ALA A 96 29.90 3.74 9.62
C ALA A 96 28.57 3.63 10.36
N ALA A 97 27.98 4.76 10.78
CA ALA A 97 26.66 4.80 11.40
C ALA A 97 25.56 4.37 10.43
N VAL A 98 25.56 4.92 9.20
CA VAL A 98 24.60 4.56 8.14
C VAL A 98 24.67 3.05 7.86
N ASN A 99 25.86 2.50 7.59
CA ASN A 99 26.03 1.07 7.31
C ASN A 99 25.51 0.17 8.45
N LYS A 100 25.70 0.60 9.70
CA LYS A 100 25.19 -0.12 10.88
C LYS A 100 23.65 -0.15 10.91
N TYR A 101 23.02 1.00 10.68
CA TYR A 101 21.56 1.09 10.66
C TYR A 101 20.96 0.35 9.46
N GLU A 102 21.60 0.41 8.29
CA GLU A 102 21.19 -0.37 7.11
C GLU A 102 21.25 -1.89 7.37
N ALA A 103 22.31 -2.38 8.02
CA ALA A 103 22.42 -3.79 8.38
C ALA A 103 21.29 -4.21 9.33
N ARG A 104 20.96 -3.36 10.33
CA ARG A 104 19.83 -3.57 11.25
C ARG A 104 18.49 -3.57 10.50
N ARG A 105 18.27 -2.61 9.60
CA ARG A 105 17.08 -2.51 8.74
C ARG A 105 16.89 -3.78 7.94
N LYS A 106 17.94 -4.28 7.29
CA LYS A 106 17.92 -5.52 6.50
C LYS A 106 17.58 -6.76 7.33
N ALA A 107 18.09 -6.83 8.56
CA ALA A 107 17.76 -7.92 9.48
C ALA A 107 16.27 -7.89 9.88
N ILE A 108 15.73 -6.71 10.25
CA ILE A 108 14.30 -6.55 10.58
C ILE A 108 13.44 -6.89 9.36
N GLN A 109 13.83 -6.42 8.17
CA GLN A 109 13.14 -6.72 6.92
C GLN A 109 13.06 -8.24 6.66
N THR A 110 14.18 -8.95 6.85
CA THR A 110 14.22 -10.42 6.67
C THR A 110 13.28 -11.12 7.65
N ASN A 111 13.26 -10.71 8.92
CA ASN A 111 12.34 -11.25 9.93
C ASN A 111 10.88 -10.95 9.58
N TYR A 112 10.60 -9.74 9.10
CA TYR A 112 9.27 -9.34 8.66
C TYR A 112 8.79 -10.17 7.47
N ASP A 113 9.65 -10.41 6.48
CA ASP A 113 9.34 -11.24 5.30
C ASP A 113 9.00 -12.69 5.70
N GLN A 114 9.79 -13.29 6.58
CA GLN A 114 9.52 -14.63 7.12
C GLN A 114 8.18 -14.68 7.87
N PHE A 115 7.86 -13.61 8.60
CA PHE A 115 6.63 -13.51 9.36
C PHE A 115 5.40 -13.36 8.45
N LEU A 116 5.47 -12.52 7.40
CA LEU A 116 4.41 -12.39 6.40
C LEU A 116 4.13 -13.71 5.66
N ALA A 117 5.19 -14.48 5.36
CA ALA A 117 5.04 -15.82 4.79
C ALA A 117 4.30 -16.77 5.74
N THR A 118 4.62 -16.71 7.04
CA THR A 118 3.95 -17.52 8.10
C THR A 118 2.48 -17.14 8.26
N LEU A 119 2.18 -15.85 8.25
CA LEU A 119 0.82 -15.31 8.34
C LEU A 119 -0.05 -15.65 7.12
N ARG A 120 0.54 -16.16 6.04
CA ARG A 120 -0.14 -16.33 4.75
C ARG A 120 -0.81 -15.03 4.28
N ILE A 121 -0.20 -13.87 4.55
CA ILE A 121 -0.65 -12.62 3.92
C ILE A 121 -0.57 -12.74 2.38
N TYR A 122 0.42 -13.51 1.92
CA TYR A 122 0.54 -13.99 0.55
C TYR A 122 -0.01 -15.42 0.39
N ASP A 123 -1.18 -15.75 0.98
CA ASP A 123 -1.80 -17.08 0.81
C ASP A 123 -1.91 -17.38 -0.70
N PRO A 124 -1.47 -18.55 -1.18
CA PRO A 124 -1.72 -18.96 -2.56
C PRO A 124 -3.19 -18.89 -2.98
N LYS A 125 -4.13 -18.91 -2.02
CA LYS A 125 -5.57 -18.74 -2.24
C LYS A 125 -6.02 -17.29 -2.45
N THR A 126 -5.20 -16.28 -2.13
CA THR A 126 -5.51 -14.88 -2.48
C THR A 126 -5.21 -14.62 -3.95
N THR A 127 -5.87 -13.62 -4.53
CA THR A 127 -5.61 -13.25 -5.93
C THR A 127 -4.21 -12.66 -6.06
N GLU A 128 -3.55 -12.90 -7.19
CA GLU A 128 -2.23 -12.33 -7.45
C GLU A 128 -2.26 -10.79 -7.43
N GLN A 129 -3.36 -10.20 -7.92
CA GLN A 129 -3.61 -8.77 -7.87
C GLN A 129 -3.55 -8.23 -6.43
N HIS A 130 -4.24 -8.89 -5.48
CA HIS A 130 -4.22 -8.46 -4.08
C HIS A 130 -2.77 -8.45 -3.54
N ARG A 131 -1.99 -9.50 -3.82
CA ARG A 131 -0.58 -9.59 -3.42
C ARG A 131 0.28 -8.46 -3.99
N LEU A 132 0.06 -8.07 -5.24
CA LEU A 132 0.78 -6.96 -5.87
C LEU A 132 0.40 -5.61 -5.26
N ILE A 133 -0.88 -5.41 -4.92
CA ILE A 133 -1.34 -4.19 -4.22
C ILE A 133 -0.65 -4.07 -2.86
N LEU A 134 -0.62 -5.14 -2.07
CA LEU A 134 0.09 -5.16 -0.78
C LEU A 134 1.59 -4.87 -0.97
N ARG A 135 2.23 -5.50 -1.96
CA ARG A 135 3.65 -5.30 -2.26
C ARG A 135 3.96 -3.85 -2.61
N VAL A 136 3.19 -3.23 -3.49
CA VAL A 136 3.41 -1.83 -3.89
C VAL A 136 3.15 -0.87 -2.75
N ALA A 137 2.12 -1.10 -1.94
CA ALA A 137 1.90 -0.33 -0.72
C ALA A 137 3.14 -0.37 0.19
N ARG A 138 3.69 -1.56 0.43
CA ARG A 138 4.93 -1.74 1.20
C ARG A 138 6.14 -1.03 0.58
N ILE A 139 6.31 -1.09 -0.74
CA ILE A 139 7.38 -0.38 -1.45
C ILE A 139 7.32 1.12 -1.17
N PHE A 140 6.11 1.69 -1.17
CA PHE A 140 5.88 3.07 -0.77
C PHE A 140 5.82 3.26 0.75
N GLY A 141 6.19 2.26 1.53
CA GLY A 141 6.31 2.40 2.96
C GLY A 141 4.99 2.41 3.73
N GLU A 142 3.91 1.96 3.11
CA GLU A 142 2.64 1.72 3.77
C GLU A 142 2.62 0.33 4.42
N GLY A 143 2.00 0.20 5.60
CA GLY A 143 1.93 -1.07 6.31
C GLY A 143 0.82 -1.97 5.78
N GLU A 144 1.16 -3.17 5.30
CA GLU A 144 0.21 -4.08 4.63
C GLU A 144 -0.94 -4.56 5.53
N LEU A 145 -0.74 -4.52 6.86
CA LEU A 145 -1.67 -5.08 7.84
C LEU A 145 -2.70 -4.09 8.37
N ASP A 146 -2.43 -2.80 8.25
CA ASP A 146 -3.26 -1.72 8.79
C ASP A 146 -3.81 -0.82 7.67
N MET A 147 -3.81 -1.31 6.43
CA MET A 147 -4.42 -0.59 5.32
C MET A 147 -5.94 -0.48 5.49
N PRO A 148 -6.55 0.66 5.14
CA PRO A 148 -7.99 0.83 5.14
C PRO A 148 -8.70 -0.26 4.32
N ALA A 149 -9.88 -0.69 4.77
CA ALA A 149 -10.63 -1.77 4.13
C ALA A 149 -11.03 -1.45 2.68
N ASP A 150 -11.18 -0.18 2.35
CA ASP A 150 -11.51 0.34 1.02
C ASP A 150 -10.28 0.58 0.13
N PHE A 151 -9.06 0.53 0.68
CA PHE A 151 -7.84 0.85 -0.08
C PHE A 151 -7.69 -0.02 -1.34
N GLU A 152 -7.82 -1.34 -1.21
CA GLU A 152 -7.72 -2.24 -2.36
C GLU A 152 -8.77 -1.90 -3.42
N SER A 153 -10.02 -1.69 -2.99
CA SER A 153 -11.10 -1.36 -3.92
C SER A 153 -10.85 -0.04 -4.65
N GLU A 154 -10.21 0.91 -3.97
CA GLU A 154 -9.83 2.19 -4.53
C GLU A 154 -8.68 2.04 -5.53
N VAL A 155 -7.61 1.32 -5.19
CA VAL A 155 -6.53 1.02 -6.16
C VAL A 155 -7.08 0.31 -7.40
N VAL A 156 -7.99 -0.65 -7.21
CA VAL A 156 -8.66 -1.37 -8.30
C VAL A 156 -9.48 -0.43 -9.18
N ARG A 157 -10.09 0.62 -8.62
CA ARG A 157 -10.81 1.65 -9.39
C ARG A 157 -9.89 2.35 -10.39
N TYR A 158 -8.67 2.68 -9.99
CA TYR A 158 -7.68 3.31 -10.87
C TYR A 158 -7.02 2.33 -11.83
N ILE A 159 -6.81 1.06 -11.43
CA ILE A 159 -6.38 0.00 -12.35
C ILE A 159 -7.36 -0.11 -13.53
N LYS A 160 -8.67 -0.14 -13.24
CA LYS A 160 -9.71 -0.18 -14.28
C LYS A 160 -9.67 1.04 -15.20
N TYR A 161 -9.36 2.21 -14.68
CA TYR A 161 -9.16 3.41 -15.49
C TYR A 161 -7.97 3.26 -16.44
N TRP A 162 -6.83 2.75 -15.96
CA TRP A 162 -5.66 2.52 -16.81
C TRP A 162 -5.94 1.51 -17.93
N GLN A 163 -6.69 0.46 -17.62
CA GLN A 163 -7.10 -0.56 -18.58
C GLN A 163 -8.07 -0.02 -19.65
N SER A 164 -8.91 0.96 -19.33
CA SER A 164 -9.96 1.44 -20.24
C SER A 164 -9.52 2.53 -21.23
N THR A 165 -8.43 3.25 -20.96
CA THR A 165 -8.03 4.45 -21.72
C THR A 165 -6.94 4.21 -22.76
N GLY A 166 -6.26 3.06 -22.69
CA GLY A 166 -5.06 2.76 -23.47
C GLY A 166 -3.85 3.66 -23.16
N ARG A 167 -4.01 4.66 -22.27
CA ARG A 167 -2.97 5.63 -21.90
C ARG A 167 -1.74 4.93 -21.35
N TYR A 168 -1.93 4.04 -20.36
CA TYR A 168 -0.85 3.27 -19.75
C TYR A 168 0.05 2.57 -20.77
N ALA A 169 -0.55 1.82 -21.70
CA ALA A 169 0.21 1.08 -22.70
C ALA A 169 0.96 1.99 -23.70
N ARG A 170 0.36 3.13 -24.09
CA ARG A 170 1.03 4.11 -24.96
C ARG A 170 2.22 4.75 -24.26
N ASP A 171 2.04 5.18 -23.03
CA ASP A 171 3.06 5.94 -22.29
C ASP A 171 4.25 5.04 -21.94
N ILE A 172 4.02 3.78 -21.53
CA ILE A 172 5.09 2.80 -21.32
C ILE A 172 5.88 2.53 -22.60
N ARG A 173 5.21 2.33 -23.74
CA ARG A 173 5.90 2.14 -25.03
C ARG A 173 6.71 3.36 -25.44
N SER A 174 6.18 4.56 -25.22
CA SER A 174 6.90 5.82 -25.45
C SER A 174 8.15 5.89 -24.56
N ALA A 175 8.02 5.61 -23.27
CA ALA A 175 9.14 5.60 -22.34
C ALA A 175 10.22 4.57 -22.72
N GLN A 176 9.83 3.38 -23.17
CA GLN A 176 10.75 2.35 -23.66
C GLN A 176 11.52 2.83 -24.90
N GLN A 177 10.82 3.42 -25.88
CA GLN A 177 11.43 3.95 -27.11
C GLN A 177 12.43 5.08 -26.81
N GLN A 178 12.14 5.88 -25.79
CA GLN A 178 13.02 6.97 -25.33
C GLN A 178 14.14 6.49 -24.38
N GLY A 179 14.19 5.20 -24.03
CA GLY A 179 15.16 4.65 -23.07
C GLY A 179 14.91 5.03 -21.60
N LEU A 180 13.78 5.68 -21.31
CA LEU A 180 13.44 6.20 -19.98
C LEU A 180 13.17 5.10 -18.95
N THR A 181 12.73 3.93 -19.39
CA THR A 181 12.56 2.75 -18.52
C THR A 181 13.87 2.25 -17.92
N ARG A 182 15.01 2.68 -18.45
CA ARG A 182 16.34 2.44 -17.89
C ARG A 182 16.87 3.67 -17.14
N THR A 183 16.83 4.83 -17.77
CA THR A 183 17.44 6.06 -17.24
C THR A 183 16.79 6.55 -15.95
N ILE A 184 15.45 6.58 -15.89
CA ILE A 184 14.75 7.09 -14.70
C ILE A 184 15.00 6.21 -13.48
N PRO A 185 14.85 4.87 -13.56
CA PRO A 185 15.01 4.09 -12.35
C PRO A 185 16.49 3.85 -11.97
N GLU A 186 17.44 3.96 -12.90
CA GLU A 186 18.87 4.08 -12.54
C GLU A 186 19.13 5.35 -11.71
N ALA A 187 18.55 6.49 -12.12
CA ALA A 187 18.65 7.73 -11.34
C ALA A 187 17.98 7.60 -9.97
N LEU A 188 16.80 6.98 -9.87
CA LEU A 188 16.13 6.74 -8.59
C LEU A 188 16.98 5.87 -7.66
N LEU A 189 17.53 4.76 -8.18
CA LEU A 189 18.40 3.86 -7.42
C LEU A 189 19.66 4.56 -6.90
N ASN A 190 20.26 5.45 -7.70
CA ASN A 190 21.43 6.24 -7.29
C ASN A 190 21.14 7.16 -6.08
N HIS A 191 19.87 7.51 -5.84
CA HIS A 191 19.42 8.28 -4.68
C HIS A 191 18.76 7.42 -3.60
N GLY A 192 18.82 6.09 -3.70
CA GLY A 192 18.20 5.16 -2.75
C GLY A 192 16.66 5.16 -2.79
N LEU A 193 16.07 5.63 -3.90
CA LEU A 193 14.63 5.77 -4.05
C LEU A 193 13.98 4.55 -4.71
N PRO A 194 12.73 4.20 -4.35
CA PRO A 194 11.94 3.21 -5.07
C PRO A 194 11.82 3.52 -6.57
N VAL A 195 12.14 2.54 -7.41
CA VAL A 195 12.04 2.66 -8.88
C VAL A 195 10.62 2.95 -9.37
N GLN A 196 9.61 2.59 -8.57
CA GLN A 196 8.19 2.82 -8.85
C GLN A 196 7.82 4.32 -8.89
N PHE A 197 8.67 5.21 -8.39
CA PHE A 197 8.54 6.65 -8.65
C PHE A 197 8.69 7.02 -10.13
N PHE A 198 9.13 6.10 -10.99
CA PHE A 198 9.02 6.20 -12.44
C PHE A 198 7.62 6.65 -12.91
N TYR A 199 6.56 6.18 -12.25
CA TYR A 199 5.18 6.51 -12.61
C TYR A 199 4.77 7.95 -12.26
N LEU A 200 5.58 8.71 -11.49
CA LEU A 200 5.39 10.16 -11.34
C LEU A 200 5.54 10.86 -12.70
N ALA A 201 6.65 10.61 -13.42
CA ALA A 201 6.87 11.21 -14.74
C ALA A 201 5.77 10.86 -15.75
N MET A 202 5.23 9.64 -15.66
CA MET A 202 4.04 9.25 -16.42
C MET A 202 2.84 10.14 -16.08
N GLN A 203 2.55 10.31 -14.79
CA GLN A 203 1.39 11.07 -14.35
C GLN A 203 1.53 12.57 -14.63
N GLU A 204 2.74 13.11 -14.55
CA GLU A 204 3.03 14.52 -14.82
C GLU A 204 2.91 14.90 -16.29
N SER A 205 3.40 14.05 -17.21
CA SER A 205 3.57 14.46 -18.60
C SER A 205 3.37 13.37 -19.65
N ASP A 206 2.98 12.15 -19.28
CA ASP A 206 3.04 10.98 -20.17
C ASP A 206 4.47 10.70 -20.67
N PHE A 207 5.49 11.04 -19.86
CA PHE A 207 6.91 11.04 -20.24
C PHE A 207 7.29 12.00 -21.38
N ASP A 208 6.51 13.05 -21.60
CA ASP A 208 6.80 14.07 -22.62
C ASP A 208 7.76 15.14 -22.07
N PRO A 209 9.04 15.18 -22.52
CA PRO A 209 10.00 16.15 -22.04
C PRO A 209 9.70 17.58 -22.51
N TYR A 210 8.77 17.78 -23.44
CA TYR A 210 8.41 19.10 -23.95
C TYR A 210 7.04 19.56 -23.47
N ARG A 211 6.43 18.85 -22.51
CA ARG A 211 5.10 19.19 -21.98
C ARG A 211 5.11 20.55 -21.30
N SER A 212 4.29 21.47 -21.79
CA SER A 212 3.97 22.71 -21.08
C SER A 212 2.63 22.55 -20.36
N GLY A 213 2.67 22.57 -19.04
CA GLY A 213 1.52 22.40 -18.16
C GLY A 213 0.74 23.69 -17.90
N PRO A 214 -0.18 23.65 -16.93
CA PRO A 214 -0.95 24.83 -16.55
C PRO A 214 -0.07 25.93 -15.95
N ILE A 215 -0.55 27.18 -16.05
CA ILE A 215 0.02 28.29 -15.30
C ILE A 215 -0.31 28.14 -13.81
N THR A 216 0.70 28.24 -12.96
CA THR A 216 0.53 28.30 -11.50
C THR A 216 0.77 29.72 -11.01
N ARG A 217 0.52 29.98 -9.72
CA ARG A 217 0.91 31.26 -9.07
C ARG A 217 2.43 31.55 -9.19
N LYS A 218 3.24 30.53 -9.43
CA LYS A 218 4.71 30.59 -9.49
C LYS A 218 5.25 30.44 -10.93
N GLY A 219 4.39 30.46 -11.94
CA GLY A 219 4.76 30.31 -13.37
C GLY A 219 4.31 28.97 -13.98
N TYR A 220 4.69 28.74 -15.24
CA TYR A 220 4.34 27.52 -15.98
C TYR A 220 5.15 26.31 -15.50
N ALA A 221 4.45 25.22 -15.21
CA ALA A 221 5.04 23.90 -15.07
C ALA A 221 5.55 23.41 -16.44
N LYS A 222 6.80 22.94 -16.52
CA LYS A 222 7.40 22.49 -17.78
C LYS A 222 8.15 21.17 -17.67
N GLY A 223 8.21 20.50 -18.80
CA GLY A 223 8.99 19.30 -19.05
C GLY A 223 8.40 18.03 -18.42
N MET A 224 9.18 16.96 -18.50
CA MET A 224 8.72 15.62 -18.12
C MET A 224 8.23 15.53 -16.66
N TRP A 225 8.84 16.32 -15.79
CA TRP A 225 8.59 16.33 -14.34
C TRP A 225 7.77 17.53 -13.88
N GLN A 226 7.26 18.33 -14.82
CA GLN A 226 6.38 19.49 -14.59
C GLN A 226 6.91 20.48 -13.54
N PHE A 227 8.20 20.78 -13.59
CA PHE A 227 8.81 21.74 -12.68
C PHE A 227 8.28 23.15 -12.92
N ILE A 228 7.78 23.79 -11.87
CA ILE A 228 7.62 25.24 -11.82
C ILE A 228 8.99 25.93 -11.73
N PRO A 229 9.14 27.18 -12.20
CA PRO A 229 10.43 27.88 -12.29
C PRO A 229 11.25 27.85 -11.00
N GLU A 230 10.64 28.23 -9.87
CA GLU A 230 11.31 28.29 -8.57
C GLU A 230 11.87 26.92 -8.14
N THR A 231 11.06 25.85 -8.26
CA THR A 231 11.49 24.50 -7.91
C THR A 231 12.56 24.00 -8.86
N GLY A 232 12.45 24.26 -10.16
CA GLY A 232 13.47 23.90 -11.14
C GLY A 232 14.84 24.50 -10.78
N VAL A 233 14.88 25.81 -10.47
CA VAL A 233 16.11 26.50 -10.05
C VAL A 233 16.63 25.95 -8.73
N LYS A 234 15.75 25.70 -7.74
CA LYS A 234 16.11 25.11 -6.44
C LYS A 234 16.85 23.77 -6.60
N TYR A 235 16.50 22.98 -7.63
CA TYR A 235 17.14 21.70 -7.94
C TYR A 235 18.15 21.77 -9.10
N GLY A 236 18.64 22.97 -9.42
CA GLY A 236 19.79 23.19 -10.28
C GLY A 236 19.51 23.16 -11.79
N LEU A 237 18.25 23.33 -12.20
CA LEU A 237 17.89 23.53 -13.61
C LEU A 237 18.00 25.01 -13.99
N HIS A 238 18.67 25.27 -15.11
CA HIS A 238 18.70 26.59 -15.72
C HIS A 238 17.44 26.82 -16.55
N LEU A 239 16.79 27.96 -16.33
CA LEU A 239 15.59 28.36 -17.05
C LEU A 239 15.95 29.04 -18.37
N GLY A 240 15.13 28.82 -19.39
CA GLY A 240 15.29 29.44 -20.70
C GLY A 240 14.55 30.77 -20.83
N PRO A 241 14.81 31.55 -21.90
CA PRO A 241 14.17 32.84 -22.15
C PRO A 241 12.65 32.76 -22.36
N LEU A 242 12.10 31.59 -22.69
CA LEU A 242 10.66 31.38 -22.88
C LEU A 242 10.00 30.79 -21.63
N VAL A 243 10.63 30.91 -20.44
CA VAL A 243 10.13 30.44 -19.14
C VAL A 243 8.65 30.79 -18.89
N ASP A 244 8.24 32.00 -19.27
CA ASP A 244 6.89 32.55 -19.05
C ASP A 244 5.90 32.24 -20.18
N LEU A 245 6.25 31.35 -21.12
CA LEU A 245 5.38 30.94 -22.22
C LEU A 245 5.02 29.46 -22.11
N PRO A 246 3.77 29.06 -22.45
CA PRO A 246 3.33 27.67 -22.46
C PRO A 246 3.81 26.96 -23.75
N ARG A 247 5.13 26.95 -23.96
CA ARG A 247 5.77 26.25 -25.09
C ARG A 247 7.15 25.72 -24.70
N PRO A 248 7.64 24.68 -25.40
CA PRO A 248 8.99 24.18 -25.21
C PRO A 248 10.04 25.24 -25.51
N ASP A 249 11.16 25.15 -24.80
CA ASP A 249 12.33 26.00 -24.94
C ASP A 249 13.60 25.15 -24.87
N PRO A 250 14.34 24.98 -25.97
CA PRO A 250 15.58 24.21 -25.97
C PRO A 250 16.65 24.73 -25.00
N ALA A 251 16.58 25.99 -24.57
CA ALA A 251 17.48 26.57 -23.58
C ALA A 251 16.98 26.40 -22.13
N ASP A 252 15.77 25.86 -21.93
CA ASP A 252 15.22 25.56 -20.61
C ASP A 252 15.54 24.09 -20.25
N GLU A 253 16.34 23.89 -19.21
CA GLU A 253 16.77 22.56 -18.80
C GLU A 253 15.65 21.71 -18.19
N ARG A 254 14.48 22.30 -17.91
CA ARG A 254 13.27 21.54 -17.57
C ARG A 254 12.82 20.67 -18.73
N ASP A 255 13.09 21.08 -19.98
CA ASP A 255 12.76 20.32 -21.18
C ASP A 255 13.82 19.26 -21.53
N HIS A 256 14.90 19.16 -20.74
CA HIS A 256 15.94 18.14 -20.90
C HIS A 256 15.67 16.95 -19.99
N ALA A 257 15.15 15.85 -20.54
CA ALA A 257 14.74 14.66 -19.78
C ALA A 257 15.76 14.18 -18.74
N GLY A 258 17.05 14.09 -19.10
CA GLY A 258 18.10 13.65 -18.18
C GLY A 258 18.36 14.62 -17.02
N LYS A 259 18.48 15.92 -17.31
CA LYS A 259 18.72 16.97 -16.30
C LYS A 259 17.50 17.11 -15.38
N ALA A 260 16.30 17.13 -15.96
CA ALA A 260 15.06 17.18 -15.21
C ALA A 260 14.86 15.93 -14.34
N THR A 261 15.28 14.75 -14.81
CA THR A 261 15.24 13.52 -14.00
C THR A 261 16.17 13.59 -12.80
N ASP A 262 17.43 14.01 -12.98
CA ASP A 262 18.36 14.21 -11.87
C ASP A 262 17.86 15.26 -10.85
N ALA A 263 17.24 16.34 -11.33
CA ALA A 263 16.60 17.32 -10.45
C ALA A 263 15.40 16.73 -9.69
N ALA A 264 14.56 15.92 -10.36
CA ALA A 264 13.40 15.27 -9.75
C ALA A 264 13.78 14.22 -8.72
N THR A 265 14.80 13.39 -8.97
CA THR A 265 15.29 12.43 -7.98
C THR A 265 15.82 13.12 -6.73
N ARG A 266 16.56 14.23 -6.90
CA ARG A 266 16.99 15.07 -5.76
C ARG A 266 15.81 15.71 -5.02
N TYR A 267 14.76 16.13 -5.72
CA TYR A 267 13.57 16.66 -5.07
C TYR A 267 12.81 15.58 -4.28
N ILE A 268 12.58 14.41 -4.88
CA ILE A 268 11.93 13.28 -4.20
C ILE A 268 12.75 12.85 -2.98
N GLN A 269 14.08 12.77 -3.10
CA GLN A 269 14.98 12.48 -1.98
C GLN A 269 14.86 13.55 -0.88
N MET A 270 14.80 14.83 -1.24
CA MET A 270 14.56 15.90 -0.28
C MET A 270 13.23 15.70 0.45
N LEU A 271 12.14 15.37 -0.25
CA LEU A 271 10.85 15.08 0.37
C LEU A 271 10.93 13.89 1.34
N TYR A 272 11.68 12.85 0.99
CA TYR A 272 12.00 11.75 1.93
C TYR A 272 12.87 12.20 3.10
N SER A 273 13.55 13.33 3.02
CA SER A 273 14.26 13.94 4.15
C SER A 273 13.37 14.87 5.00
N THR A 274 12.05 14.81 4.84
CA THR A 274 11.10 15.59 5.66
C THR A 274 10.23 14.68 6.54
N ASP A 275 9.20 15.23 7.19
CA ASP A 275 8.21 14.44 7.93
C ASP A 275 7.44 13.44 7.05
N ALA A 276 7.50 13.58 5.71
CA ALA A 276 6.91 12.63 4.77
C ALA A 276 7.70 11.30 4.65
N GLN A 277 8.90 11.19 5.24
CA GLN A 277 9.80 10.03 5.12
C GLN A 277 9.15 8.67 5.39
N ALA A 278 8.12 8.65 6.23
CA ALA A 278 7.44 7.43 6.63
C ALA A 278 6.55 6.84 5.51
N SER A 279 6.17 7.61 4.49
CA SER A 279 5.32 7.16 3.40
C SER A 279 5.67 7.82 2.05
N GLY A 280 5.97 7.00 1.06
CA GLY A 280 6.12 7.43 -0.34
C GLY A 280 4.85 8.01 -0.92
N MET A 281 3.67 7.64 -0.42
CA MET A 281 2.41 8.25 -0.82
C MET A 281 2.27 9.67 -0.26
N LEU A 282 2.80 9.96 0.94
CA LEU A 282 2.96 11.33 1.42
C LEU A 282 3.94 12.12 0.57
N VAL A 283 5.04 11.50 0.12
CA VAL A 283 6.00 12.12 -0.81
C VAL A 283 5.33 12.50 -2.13
N MET A 284 4.51 11.62 -2.72
CA MET A 284 3.71 11.94 -3.91
C MET A 284 2.75 13.11 -3.65
N ALA A 285 2.09 13.14 -2.49
CA ALA A 285 1.20 14.23 -2.13
C ALA A 285 1.95 15.57 -2.01
N CYS A 286 3.13 15.57 -1.38
CA CYS A 286 4.01 16.75 -1.31
C CYS A 286 4.47 17.18 -2.70
N TYR A 287 4.82 16.26 -3.59
CA TYR A 287 5.27 16.57 -4.94
C TYR A 287 4.17 17.31 -5.73
N ASN A 288 2.92 16.84 -5.64
CA ASN A 288 1.81 17.43 -6.39
C ASN A 288 1.23 18.70 -5.74
N TRP A 289 0.94 18.69 -4.44
CA TRP A 289 0.29 19.82 -3.77
C TRP A 289 1.27 20.85 -3.18
N GLY A 290 2.53 20.46 -3.04
CA GLY A 290 3.59 21.24 -2.42
C GLY A 290 3.84 20.86 -0.96
N GLU A 291 5.12 20.78 -0.58
CA GLU A 291 5.54 20.43 0.79
C GLU A 291 4.99 21.40 1.85
N ASP A 292 4.83 22.68 1.51
CA ASP A 292 4.32 23.71 2.43
C ASP A 292 2.86 23.50 2.83
N GLN A 293 2.09 22.75 2.04
CA GLN A 293 0.69 22.43 2.34
C GLN A 293 0.57 21.11 3.09
N VAL A 294 1.33 20.10 2.67
CA VAL A 294 1.21 18.73 3.21
C VAL A 294 1.95 18.58 4.54
N LEU A 295 3.17 19.12 4.67
CA LEU A 295 3.99 18.89 5.87
C LEU A 295 3.36 19.42 7.17
N PRO A 296 2.68 20.60 7.21
CA PRO A 296 1.97 21.02 8.42
C PRO A 296 0.91 20.02 8.88
N LEU A 297 0.16 19.43 7.95
CA LEU A 297 -0.85 18.39 8.25
C LEU A 297 -0.20 17.10 8.73
N VAL A 298 0.93 16.71 8.11
CA VAL A 298 1.70 15.54 8.56
C VAL A 298 2.26 15.76 9.97
N ARG A 299 2.69 16.98 10.31
CA ARG A 299 3.22 17.32 11.63
C ARG A 299 2.15 17.32 12.72
N SER A 300 0.88 17.54 12.39
CA SER A 300 -0.22 17.39 13.36
C SER A 300 -0.56 15.94 13.69
N MET A 301 -0.09 14.97 12.88
CA MET A 301 -0.25 13.54 13.16
C MET A 301 0.74 13.07 14.24
N PRO A 302 0.45 11.95 14.95
CA PRO A 302 1.35 11.38 15.95
C PRO A 302 2.78 11.20 15.43
N LEU A 303 3.79 11.37 16.29
CA LEU A 303 5.20 11.23 15.92
C LEU A 303 5.62 9.78 15.59
N ASN A 304 4.72 8.81 15.76
CA ASN A 304 4.97 7.41 15.43
C ASN A 304 5.05 7.23 13.90
N PRO A 305 6.17 6.76 13.33
CA PRO A 305 6.31 6.49 11.89
C PRO A 305 5.23 5.55 11.33
N GLY A 306 4.72 4.63 12.14
CA GLY A 306 3.63 3.73 11.74
C GLY A 306 2.31 4.44 11.44
N GLU A 307 2.08 5.58 12.10
CA GLU A 307 0.86 6.38 11.94
C GLU A 307 1.08 7.60 11.05
N ARG A 308 2.32 7.94 10.69
CA ARG A 308 2.63 9.01 9.72
C ARG A 308 2.59 8.46 8.30
N ASN A 309 1.39 8.15 7.85
CA ASN A 309 1.17 7.59 6.53
C ASN A 309 0.03 8.32 5.79
N PHE A 310 -0.15 8.01 4.51
CA PHE A 310 -1.15 8.71 3.70
C PHE A 310 -2.59 8.42 4.16
N TRP A 311 -2.83 7.25 4.75
CA TRP A 311 -4.15 6.89 5.29
C TRP A 311 -4.54 7.73 6.48
N ARG A 312 -3.60 7.95 7.41
CA ARG A 312 -3.83 8.82 8.56
C ARG A 312 -4.07 10.26 8.10
N LEU A 313 -3.28 10.75 7.14
CA LEU A 313 -3.49 12.07 6.55
C LEU A 313 -4.91 12.20 5.97
N LEU A 314 -5.39 11.18 5.25
CA LEU A 314 -6.75 11.17 4.74
C LEU A 314 -7.78 11.10 5.86
N ALA A 315 -7.61 10.23 6.84
CA ALA A 315 -8.56 10.08 7.96
C ALA A 315 -8.74 11.40 8.73
N ASP A 316 -7.64 12.11 8.98
CA ASP A 316 -7.62 13.31 9.80
C ASP A 316 -7.96 14.59 8.99
N HIS A 317 -7.61 14.62 7.70
CA HIS A 317 -7.64 15.84 6.89
C HIS A 317 -8.31 15.71 5.51
N ARG A 318 -9.16 14.69 5.27
CA ARG A 318 -9.77 14.44 3.95
C ARG A 318 -10.37 15.68 3.27
N SER A 319 -11.04 16.55 4.04
CA SER A 319 -11.71 17.76 3.53
C SER A 319 -10.76 18.85 3.07
N GLN A 320 -9.51 18.84 3.55
CA GLN A 320 -8.48 19.81 3.18
C GLN A 320 -7.70 19.38 1.94
N ILE A 321 -7.59 18.06 1.70
CA ILE A 321 -6.81 17.51 0.58
C ILE A 321 -7.55 17.69 -0.75
N PRO A 322 -6.94 18.36 -1.75
CA PRO A 322 -7.51 18.49 -3.07
C PRO A 322 -7.80 17.14 -3.71
N LYS A 323 -8.91 17.08 -4.48
CA LYS A 323 -9.24 15.88 -5.25
C LYS A 323 -8.12 15.51 -6.23
N GLU A 324 -7.48 16.51 -6.84
CA GLU A 324 -6.36 16.30 -7.75
C GLU A 324 -5.22 15.53 -7.08
N THR A 325 -4.78 15.95 -5.89
CA THR A 325 -3.71 15.28 -5.14
C THR A 325 -4.10 13.89 -4.66
N TYR A 326 -5.36 13.70 -4.23
CA TYR A 326 -5.89 12.38 -3.93
C TYR A 326 -5.81 11.45 -5.15
N ASP A 327 -6.32 11.91 -6.29
CA ASP A 327 -6.32 11.12 -7.52
C ASP A 327 -4.90 10.86 -8.02
N TYR A 328 -4.01 11.85 -7.94
CA TYR A 328 -2.61 11.77 -8.33
C TYR A 328 -1.88 10.61 -7.65
N VAL A 329 -2.00 10.53 -6.32
CA VAL A 329 -1.39 9.46 -5.52
C VAL A 329 -1.89 8.08 -5.97
N PHE A 330 -3.20 7.93 -6.18
CA PHE A 330 -3.76 6.64 -6.60
C PHE A 330 -3.49 6.28 -8.06
N TYR A 331 -3.38 7.25 -8.97
CA TYR A 331 -2.93 7.01 -10.34
C TYR A 331 -1.53 6.39 -10.36
N ILE A 332 -0.61 6.92 -9.55
CA ILE A 332 0.77 6.43 -9.47
C ILE A 332 0.82 5.05 -8.81
N VAL A 333 0.15 4.86 -7.68
CA VAL A 333 0.15 3.56 -6.97
C VAL A 333 -0.46 2.46 -7.84
N SER A 334 -1.59 2.73 -8.50
CA SER A 334 -2.20 1.74 -9.40
C SER A 334 -1.34 1.46 -10.65
N ALA A 335 -0.68 2.47 -11.22
CA ALA A 335 0.25 2.29 -12.32
C ALA A 335 1.47 1.44 -11.91
N ALA A 336 1.97 1.62 -10.69
CA ALA A 336 3.02 0.79 -10.11
C ALA A 336 2.56 -0.66 -9.91
N VAL A 337 1.33 -0.89 -9.42
CA VAL A 337 0.77 -2.25 -9.29
C VAL A 337 0.70 -2.96 -10.64
N ILE A 338 0.22 -2.26 -11.68
CA ILE A 338 0.21 -2.80 -13.04
C ILE A 338 1.63 -3.12 -13.50
N GLY A 339 2.57 -2.22 -13.22
CA GLY A 339 3.99 -2.33 -13.59
C GLY A 339 4.68 -3.57 -13.10
N GLU A 340 4.36 -4.04 -11.89
CA GLU A 340 4.95 -5.24 -11.30
C GLU A 340 4.61 -6.52 -12.09
N ASN A 341 3.44 -6.58 -12.75
CA ASN A 341 3.07 -7.67 -13.64
C ASN A 341 2.03 -7.20 -14.70
N PRO A 342 2.45 -6.54 -15.79
CA PRO A 342 1.50 -5.94 -16.73
C PRO A 342 0.61 -6.98 -17.42
N ARG A 343 1.12 -8.20 -17.65
CA ARG A 343 0.37 -9.29 -18.28
C ARG A 343 -0.83 -9.74 -17.45
N LEU A 344 -0.71 -9.75 -16.11
CA LEU A 344 -1.83 -10.05 -15.22
C LEU A 344 -3.00 -9.08 -15.43
N PHE A 345 -2.71 -7.85 -15.80
CA PHE A 345 -3.70 -6.79 -16.04
C PHE A 345 -4.09 -6.63 -17.51
N GLY A 346 -3.69 -7.56 -18.38
CA GLY A 346 -4.09 -7.58 -19.79
C GLY A 346 -3.23 -6.71 -20.72
N PHE A 347 -2.05 -6.29 -20.28
CA PHE A 347 -1.08 -5.60 -21.15
C PHE A 347 -0.14 -6.60 -21.84
N ASP A 348 0.35 -6.25 -23.03
CA ASP A 348 1.09 -7.14 -23.92
C ASP A 348 2.61 -7.13 -23.72
N PHE A 349 3.11 -6.41 -22.72
CA PHE A 349 4.54 -6.27 -22.39
C PHE A 349 4.88 -6.81 -20.99
N ASP A 350 6.17 -7.05 -20.75
CA ASP A 350 6.70 -7.45 -19.44
C ASP A 350 6.94 -6.23 -18.54
N ASN A 351 7.31 -6.46 -17.26
CA ASN A 351 7.60 -5.40 -16.30
C ASN A 351 8.64 -4.41 -16.88
N PRO A 352 8.28 -3.13 -17.08
CA PRO A 352 9.16 -2.16 -17.72
C PRO A 352 10.36 -1.76 -16.85
N LEU A 353 10.35 -2.08 -15.55
CA LEU A 353 11.38 -1.72 -14.58
C LEU A 353 12.23 -2.93 -14.15
N ASP A 354 12.07 -4.07 -14.81
CA ASP A 354 12.86 -5.28 -14.52
C ASP A 354 14.24 -5.19 -15.17
N TYR A 355 15.27 -5.03 -14.35
CA TYR A 355 16.68 -4.98 -14.74
C TYR A 355 17.34 -6.36 -14.87
N SER A 356 16.61 -7.45 -14.65
CA SER A 356 17.16 -8.81 -14.69
C SER A 356 17.34 -9.38 -16.11
N ARG A 357 17.08 -8.59 -17.15
CA ARG A 357 17.20 -8.99 -18.56
C ARG A 357 18.11 -8.10 -19.38
#